data_AF-A0A4Q4NVD1-F1
#
_entry.id   AF-A0A4Q4NVD1-F1
#
_cell.length_a   1.000
_cell.length_b   1.000
_cell.length_c   1.000
_cell.angle_alpha   90.00
_cell.angle_beta   90.00
_cell.angle_gamma   90.00
#
_symmetry.space_group_name_H-M   'P 1'
#
loop_
_entity.id
_entity.type
_entity.pdbx_description
1 polymer ?
#
loop_
_entity_poly.entity_id
_entity_poly.type
_entity_poly.pdbx_seq_one_letter_code
_entity_poly.pdbx_strand_id
1 'polypeptide(L)'
;MLSYDDLEATERAALTHHSSISHATDTVDDSADEYQPDDYEEEHDHEDAMMIDAPESTHIGAPHTIAHMDREAKQYRSDEQVGFIILTRDNNKPDAYGTVSETHGPLPWPGVAKAYNEKYKLCVGPAAMEKRARQHRGAWMVKHPTYPTSIVYTKKAKTSQGRRVDGLVVKPGESQTPAEPFEGHIFNHRVGDYMLDSDDEEDCKMNVGGWVPPDIVRNQVADLSSYLDQLRSAQIGNFVIEVFDAQNVSLGTIVADREDLVSSPLLQRLMNGNGRTQVQLHCCATTVVQSYVRCTSSKGLVELPAHLLRDSSLLMNLYCFATQLEDDSVRELILALWHRFAESNTEVSLGLEDLNLLFECTCSGDPAREF
;
A
#
# COMPACT_ATOMS: atom_id res chain seq x y z
N MET A 1 31.39 4.58 -31.53
CA MET A 1 32.85 4.59 -31.72
C MET A 1 33.41 5.72 -30.87
N LEU A 2 33.66 5.39 -29.59
CA LEU A 2 34.38 6.22 -28.63
C LEU A 2 35.60 5.38 -28.23
N SER A 3 36.77 6.02 -28.30
CA SER A 3 38.11 5.39 -28.31
C SER A 3 38.46 4.74 -26.98
N TYR A 4 39.02 3.53 -27.06
CA TYR A 4 39.19 2.55 -25.98
C TYR A 4 40.66 2.43 -25.52
N ASP A 5 41.42 3.53 -25.53
CA ASP A 5 42.89 3.47 -25.48
C ASP A 5 43.54 4.13 -24.24
N ASP A 6 42.82 4.37 -23.15
CA ASP A 6 43.46 4.86 -21.92
C ASP A 6 42.76 4.28 -20.69
N LEU A 7 43.23 3.11 -20.21
CA LEU A 7 43.33 2.70 -18.79
C LEU A 7 43.53 1.18 -18.65
N GLU A 8 44.64 0.67 -19.18
CA GLU A 8 45.14 -0.68 -18.88
C GLU A 8 46.58 -0.57 -18.35
N ALA A 9 46.75 -0.22 -17.07
CA ALA A 9 48.09 -0.15 -16.46
C ALA A 9 48.13 -0.23 -14.93
N THR A 10 47.37 -1.13 -14.30
CA THR A 10 47.57 -1.66 -12.92
C THR A 10 46.39 -2.62 -12.70
N GLU A 11 46.51 -3.91 -12.38
CA GLU A 11 47.33 -4.51 -11.34
C GLU A 11 47.16 -6.04 -11.48
N ARG A 12 48.27 -6.76 -11.64
CA ARG A 12 48.33 -8.21 -11.46
C ARG A 12 48.58 -8.48 -9.98
N ALA A 13 47.84 -9.38 -9.34
CA ALA A 13 48.39 -10.51 -8.56
C ALA A 13 47.33 -11.27 -7.73
N ALA A 14 47.61 -12.57 -7.57
CA ALA A 14 47.11 -13.57 -6.60
C ALA A 14 46.07 -14.57 -7.15
N LEU A 15 46.44 -15.76 -7.63
CA LEU A 15 46.94 -16.98 -6.96
C LEU A 15 45.92 -17.71 -6.06
N THR A 16 45.38 -18.81 -6.62
CA THR A 16 45.34 -20.20 -6.11
C THR A 16 44.47 -20.64 -4.92
N HIS A 17 43.78 -21.78 -5.16
CA HIS A 17 43.84 -23.09 -4.46
C HIS A 17 42.52 -23.70 -3.90
N HIS A 18 42.31 -24.98 -4.25
CA HIS A 18 41.59 -26.09 -3.55
C HIS A 18 40.06 -26.15 -3.60
N SER A 19 39.45 -27.18 -4.24
CA SER A 19 39.22 -28.61 -3.84
C SER A 19 37.75 -28.79 -3.47
N SER A 20 36.91 -29.39 -4.32
CA SER A 20 36.50 -30.80 -4.25
C SER A 20 36.02 -31.26 -2.87
N ILE A 21 34.71 -31.54 -2.72
CA ILE A 21 34.15 -32.77 -2.14
C ILE A 21 32.64 -32.85 -2.48
N SER A 22 32.29 -33.99 -3.05
CA SER A 22 30.97 -34.53 -3.35
C SER A 22 30.40 -35.35 -2.18
N HIS A 23 29.07 -35.32 -1.97
CA HIS A 23 28.22 -36.47 -1.55
C HIS A 23 26.76 -36.00 -1.47
N ALA A 24 25.87 -36.48 -2.35
CA ALA A 24 24.99 -37.66 -2.18
C ALA A 24 23.67 -37.32 -1.44
N THR A 25 22.59 -37.13 -2.21
CA THR A 25 21.42 -38.05 -2.31
C THR A 25 20.61 -38.17 -1.01
N ASP A 26 19.41 -37.59 -0.98
CA ASP A 26 18.22 -38.40 -0.77
C ASP A 26 16.93 -37.71 -1.24
N THR A 27 16.07 -38.54 -1.81
CA THR A 27 14.82 -38.24 -2.51
C THR A 27 13.62 -38.62 -1.63
N VAL A 28 12.67 -37.72 -1.39
CA VAL A 28 11.28 -38.04 -1.00
C VAL A 28 10.40 -36.81 -1.32
N ASP A 29 9.59 -36.84 -2.38
CA ASP A 29 8.16 -37.25 -2.40
C ASP A 29 7.29 -36.22 -1.67
N ASP A 30 6.82 -35.17 -2.35
CA ASP A 30 5.54 -35.10 -3.08
C ASP A 30 4.35 -35.60 -2.27
N SER A 31 3.59 -34.66 -1.68
CA SER A 31 2.14 -34.77 -1.54
C SER A 31 1.56 -33.43 -1.10
N ALA A 32 0.79 -32.83 -2.01
CA ALA A 32 -0.09 -31.71 -1.76
C ALA A 32 -1.23 -32.15 -0.84
N ASP A 33 -1.42 -31.44 0.28
CA ASP A 33 -2.65 -31.56 1.06
C ASP A 33 -3.61 -30.40 0.78
N GLU A 34 -4.70 -30.83 0.16
CA GLU A 34 -5.95 -30.18 -0.14
C GLU A 34 -6.65 -29.79 1.17
N TYR A 35 -6.88 -28.49 1.38
CA TYR A 35 -7.52 -27.98 2.60
C TYR A 35 -9.01 -28.36 2.63
N GLN A 36 -9.35 -29.42 3.37
CA GLN A 36 -10.72 -29.65 3.84
C GLN A 36 -10.99 -28.86 5.13
N PRO A 37 -12.15 -28.22 5.27
CA PRO A 37 -12.53 -27.54 6.50
C PRO A 37 -13.06 -28.59 7.48
N ASP A 38 -12.32 -28.84 8.54
CA ASP A 38 -12.77 -29.75 9.58
C ASP A 38 -13.82 -29.10 10.48
N ASP A 39 -15.03 -29.66 10.42
CA ASP A 39 -16.04 -29.65 11.47
C ASP A 39 -15.55 -30.58 12.59
N TYR A 40 -15.13 -30.03 13.72
CA TYR A 40 -14.90 -30.79 14.95
C TYR A 40 -15.96 -30.43 15.99
N GLU A 41 -17.07 -31.18 15.97
CA GLU A 41 -17.78 -31.54 17.20
C GLU A 41 -17.20 -32.88 17.66
N GLU A 42 -16.43 -32.88 18.75
CA GLU A 42 -16.06 -34.14 19.40
C GLU A 42 -16.12 -33.98 20.93
N GLU A 43 -17.17 -34.59 21.48
CA GLU A 43 -17.30 -34.94 22.89
C GLU A 43 -16.19 -35.93 23.26
N HIS A 44 -15.31 -35.56 24.19
CA HIS A 44 -14.38 -36.50 24.80
C HIS A 44 -14.61 -36.58 26.31
N ASP A 45 -15.49 -37.50 26.68
CA ASP A 45 -15.39 -38.25 27.94
C ASP A 45 -14.24 -39.26 27.79
N HIS A 46 -13.15 -39.07 28.53
CA HIS A 46 -12.40 -40.19 29.08
C HIS A 46 -11.56 -39.76 30.29
N GLU A 47 -12.02 -40.27 31.43
CA GLU A 47 -11.30 -40.40 32.69
C GLU A 47 -10.04 -41.24 32.47
N ASP A 48 -8.86 -40.75 32.87
CA ASP A 48 -7.93 -41.57 33.63
C ASP A 48 -6.82 -40.77 34.31
N ALA A 49 -6.47 -41.27 35.49
CA ALA A 49 -5.77 -40.59 36.56
C ALA A 49 -4.26 -40.42 36.32
N MET A 50 -3.73 -39.24 36.63
CA MET A 50 -2.39 -39.10 37.23
C MET A 50 -2.41 -38.03 38.33
N MET A 51 -2.20 -38.48 39.57
CA MET A 51 -2.02 -37.64 40.75
C MET A 51 -0.76 -36.78 40.62
N ILE A 52 -0.94 -35.46 40.61
CA ILE A 52 0.10 -34.49 40.97
C ILE A 52 -0.51 -33.60 42.05
N ASP A 53 -0.03 -33.76 43.28
CA ASP A 53 -0.37 -32.91 44.41
C ASP A 53 0.15 -31.48 44.16
N ALA A 54 -0.79 -30.54 43.98
CA ALA A 54 -0.54 -29.11 44.02
C ALA A 54 -1.67 -28.43 44.83
N PRO A 55 -1.36 -27.37 45.60
CA PRO A 55 -2.19 -26.91 46.71
C PRO A 55 -3.44 -26.12 46.27
N GLU A 56 -4.41 -26.14 47.17
CA GLU A 56 -5.78 -25.61 47.12
C GLU A 56 -5.95 -24.14 46.68
N SER A 57 -7.19 -23.87 46.25
CA SER A 57 -7.81 -22.62 45.79
C SER A 57 -7.60 -22.37 44.28
N THR A 58 -8.62 -22.25 43.44
CA THR A 58 -9.85 -21.47 43.61
C THR A 58 -10.89 -21.93 42.57
N HIS A 59 -12.15 -22.06 43.00
CA HIS A 59 -13.40 -22.20 42.22
C HIS A 59 -13.31 -22.24 40.68
N ILE A 60 -13.44 -23.44 40.10
CA ILE A 60 -13.87 -23.63 38.71
C ILE A 60 -15.37 -23.33 38.66
N GLY A 61 -15.71 -22.13 38.18
CA GLY A 61 -17.08 -21.74 37.87
C GLY A 61 -17.58 -22.55 36.67
N ALA A 62 -18.80 -23.08 36.77
CA ALA A 62 -19.47 -23.78 35.69
C ALA A 62 -19.52 -22.93 34.40
N PRO A 63 -19.42 -23.54 33.20
CA PRO A 63 -19.54 -22.82 31.94
C PRO A 63 -20.92 -22.16 31.89
N HIS A 64 -20.95 -20.84 32.00
CA HIS A 64 -22.16 -20.06 31.83
C HIS A 64 -22.66 -20.29 30.41
N THR A 65 -23.74 -21.07 30.26
CA THR A 65 -24.59 -21.11 29.06
C THR A 65 -25.00 -19.68 28.73
N ILE A 66 -24.28 -19.06 27.79
CA ILE A 66 -24.64 -17.75 27.25
C ILE A 66 -26.00 -17.92 26.59
N ALA A 67 -27.02 -17.29 27.17
CA ALA A 67 -28.41 -17.44 26.78
C ALA A 67 -28.59 -17.30 25.26
N HIS A 68 -29.05 -18.38 24.63
CA HIS A 68 -29.25 -18.52 23.17
C HIS A 68 -30.14 -17.41 22.57
N MET A 69 -30.94 -16.73 23.39
CA MET A 69 -31.80 -15.61 22.99
C MET A 69 -31.03 -14.38 22.47
N ASP A 70 -29.74 -14.23 22.78
CA ASP A 70 -28.96 -13.06 22.34
C ASP A 70 -28.45 -13.19 20.89
N ARG A 71 -28.36 -14.41 20.34
CA ARG A 71 -27.83 -14.63 18.98
C ARG A 71 -28.76 -14.09 17.90
N GLU A 72 -30.06 -14.34 18.02
CA GLU A 72 -31.06 -13.88 17.04
C GLU A 72 -31.19 -12.35 17.05
N ALA A 73 -31.20 -11.74 18.24
CA ALA A 73 -31.24 -10.28 18.38
C ALA A 73 -30.01 -9.61 17.78
N LYS A 74 -28.81 -10.19 17.98
CA LYS A 74 -27.58 -9.71 17.34
C LYS A 74 -27.63 -9.85 15.83
N GLN A 75 -28.12 -10.98 15.32
CA GLN A 75 -28.24 -11.19 13.89
C GLN A 75 -29.21 -10.20 13.24
N TYR A 76 -30.36 -9.96 13.87
CA TYR A 76 -31.35 -8.99 13.41
C TYR A 76 -30.75 -7.58 13.32
N ARG A 77 -30.02 -7.14 14.37
CA ARG A 77 -29.33 -5.84 14.34
C ARG A 77 -28.27 -5.75 13.24
N SER A 78 -27.53 -6.82 13.01
CA SER A 78 -26.52 -6.89 11.94
C SER A 78 -27.18 -6.76 10.56
N ASP A 79 -28.26 -7.51 10.33
CA ASP A 79 -29.03 -7.48 9.08
C ASP A 79 -29.64 -6.09 8.83
N GLU A 80 -30.16 -5.42 9.86
CA GLU A 80 -30.68 -4.05 9.77
C GLU A 80 -29.58 -3.03 9.43
N GLN A 81 -28.40 -3.17 10.04
CA GLN A 81 -27.24 -2.31 9.75
C GLN A 81 -26.77 -2.48 8.31
N VAL A 82 -26.67 -3.72 7.81
CA VAL A 82 -26.29 -4.02 6.43
C VAL A 82 -27.33 -3.44 5.45
N GLY A 83 -28.62 -3.63 5.72
CA GLY A 83 -29.69 -3.08 4.89
C GLY A 83 -29.63 -1.56 4.83
N PHE A 84 -29.42 -0.89 5.96
CA PHE A 84 -29.25 0.56 5.99
C PHE A 84 -28.08 1.03 5.12
N ILE A 85 -26.93 0.34 5.18
CA ILE A 85 -25.75 0.68 4.37
C ILE A 85 -26.05 0.55 2.88
N ILE A 86 -26.70 -0.55 2.46
CA ILE A 86 -27.02 -0.82 1.04
C ILE A 86 -28.01 0.22 0.51
N LEU A 87 -29.12 0.44 1.22
CA LEU A 87 -30.16 1.42 0.83
C LEU A 87 -29.59 2.84 0.75
N THR A 88 -28.76 3.23 1.72
CA THR A 88 -28.15 4.56 1.76
C THR A 88 -27.09 4.74 0.67
N ARG A 89 -26.27 3.72 0.40
CA ARG A 89 -25.25 3.73 -0.66
C ARG A 89 -25.90 3.89 -2.03
N ASP A 90 -26.95 3.13 -2.29
CA ASP A 90 -27.60 3.16 -3.59
C ASP A 90 -28.44 4.44 -3.77
N ASN A 91 -28.80 5.14 -2.68
CA ASN A 91 -29.39 6.49 -2.69
C ASN A 91 -30.53 6.64 -3.71
N ASN A 92 -31.37 5.61 -3.72
CA ASN A 92 -32.46 5.42 -4.65
C ASN A 92 -33.67 6.21 -4.16
N LYS A 93 -33.88 7.38 -4.74
CA LYS A 93 -34.98 8.30 -4.38
C LYS A 93 -35.89 8.52 -5.59
N PRO A 94 -37.21 8.67 -5.38
CA PRO A 94 -37.91 8.73 -4.08
C PRO A 94 -38.17 7.35 -3.43
N ASP A 95 -38.12 6.27 -4.20
CA ASP A 95 -38.39 4.91 -3.73
C ASP A 95 -37.10 4.12 -3.55
N ALA A 96 -36.82 3.69 -2.33
CA ALA A 96 -35.63 2.92 -2.00
C ALA A 96 -35.58 1.55 -2.71
N TYR A 97 -36.74 1.00 -3.08
CA TYR A 97 -36.88 -0.30 -3.74
C TYR A 97 -37.18 -0.18 -5.25
N GLY A 98 -37.18 1.03 -5.81
CA GLY A 98 -37.47 1.26 -7.23
C GLY A 98 -36.28 0.93 -8.16
N THR A 99 -36.51 0.66 -9.44
CA THR A 99 -35.39 0.41 -10.38
C THR A 99 -34.78 1.69 -10.96
N VAL A 100 -35.40 2.85 -10.73
CA VAL A 100 -35.01 4.15 -11.30
C VAL A 100 -34.80 5.14 -10.18
N SER A 101 -33.61 5.75 -10.14
CA SER A 101 -33.25 6.77 -9.17
C SER A 101 -33.17 8.13 -9.84
N GLU A 102 -33.71 9.16 -9.17
CA GLU A 102 -33.52 10.56 -9.58
C GLU A 102 -32.09 11.06 -9.32
N THR A 103 -31.28 10.31 -8.57
CA THR A 103 -29.93 10.69 -8.21
C THR A 103 -28.94 10.38 -9.32
N HIS A 104 -27.85 11.15 -9.35
CA HIS A 104 -26.84 11.08 -10.41
C HIS A 104 -25.84 9.91 -10.25
N GLY A 105 -26.05 9.07 -9.24
CA GLY A 105 -25.15 7.99 -8.88
C GLY A 105 -25.29 7.62 -7.39
N PRO A 106 -24.67 6.50 -6.99
CA PRO A 106 -24.70 6.03 -5.62
C PRO A 106 -23.92 6.99 -4.70
N LEU A 107 -24.39 7.16 -3.46
CA LEU A 107 -23.80 8.05 -2.45
C LEU A 107 -22.37 7.61 -2.08
N PRO A 108 -21.35 8.48 -2.11
CA PRO A 108 -19.97 8.09 -1.81
C PRO A 108 -19.84 7.55 -0.38
N TRP A 109 -18.89 6.62 -0.14
CA TRP A 109 -18.71 5.95 1.15
C TRP A 109 -18.54 6.89 2.36
N PRO A 110 -17.85 8.04 2.27
CA PRO A 110 -17.85 9.03 3.35
C PRO A 110 -19.26 9.54 3.72
N GLY A 111 -20.12 9.73 2.72
CA GLY A 111 -21.53 10.12 2.95
C GLY A 111 -22.33 9.01 3.63
N VAL A 112 -22.11 7.75 3.25
CA VAL A 112 -22.75 6.58 3.88
C VAL A 112 -22.31 6.44 5.34
N ALA A 113 -21.01 6.57 5.62
CA ALA A 113 -20.48 6.52 6.98
C ALA A 113 -21.04 7.63 7.87
N LYS A 114 -21.16 8.86 7.35
CA LYS A 114 -21.80 9.97 8.06
C LYS A 114 -23.25 9.65 8.45
N ALA A 115 -24.06 9.18 7.49
CA ALA A 115 -25.46 8.81 7.74
C ALA A 115 -25.60 7.64 8.73
N TYR A 116 -24.68 6.66 8.65
CA TYR A 116 -24.64 5.52 9.56
C TYR A 116 -24.33 5.95 10.99
N ASN A 117 -23.28 6.76 11.17
CA ASN A 117 -22.85 7.25 12.48
C ASN A 117 -23.93 8.14 13.12
N GLU A 118 -24.65 8.93 12.31
CA GLU A 118 -25.79 9.73 12.77
C GLU A 118 -26.96 8.86 13.25
N LYS A 119 -27.32 7.79 12.52
CA LYS A 119 -28.40 6.87 12.88
C LYS A 119 -28.08 6.05 14.13
N TYR A 120 -26.90 5.45 14.18
CA TYR A 120 -26.55 4.47 15.22
C TYR A 120 -25.71 5.03 16.38
N LYS A 121 -25.34 6.32 16.35
CA LYS A 121 -24.49 6.97 17.36
C LYS A 121 -23.14 6.26 17.57
N LEU A 122 -22.53 5.83 16.47
CA LEU A 122 -21.22 5.17 16.43
C LEU A 122 -20.20 6.03 15.67
N CYS A 123 -18.91 5.68 15.77
CA CYS A 123 -17.84 6.29 14.97
C CYS A 123 -17.20 5.22 14.08
N VAL A 124 -17.80 4.98 12.91
CA VAL A 124 -17.31 4.01 11.94
C VAL A 124 -16.82 4.71 10.68
N GLY A 125 -15.63 4.30 10.19
CA GLY A 125 -15.00 4.90 9.02
C GLY A 125 -15.54 4.39 7.66
N PRO A 126 -15.27 5.09 6.56
CA PRO A 126 -15.77 4.76 5.22
C PRO A 126 -15.36 3.36 4.73
N ALA A 127 -14.10 2.95 4.95
CA ALA A 127 -13.59 1.65 4.52
C ALA A 127 -14.30 0.47 5.21
N ALA A 128 -14.69 0.65 6.48
CA ALA A 128 -15.45 -0.36 7.22
C ALA A 128 -16.88 -0.50 6.69
N MET A 129 -17.53 0.60 6.28
CA MET A 129 -18.85 0.57 5.64
C MET A 129 -18.80 -0.18 4.30
N GLU A 130 -17.80 0.11 3.48
CA GLU A 130 -17.60 -0.57 2.20
C GLU A 130 -17.38 -2.08 2.40
N LYS A 131 -16.49 -2.46 3.33
CA LYS A 131 -16.21 -3.87 3.64
C LYS A 131 -17.49 -4.61 4.05
N ARG A 132 -18.28 -4.04 4.97
CA ARG A 132 -19.56 -4.63 5.42
C ARG A 132 -20.56 -4.80 4.27
N ALA A 133 -20.71 -3.78 3.42
CA ALA A 133 -21.59 -3.87 2.26
C ALA A 133 -21.13 -4.99 1.32
N ARG A 134 -19.84 -5.04 0.97
CA ARG A 134 -19.29 -6.03 0.05
C ARG A 134 -19.48 -7.47 0.54
N GLN A 135 -19.21 -7.71 1.82
CA GLN A 135 -19.29 -9.05 2.42
C GLN A 135 -20.73 -9.55 2.58
N HIS A 136 -21.68 -8.64 2.88
CA HIS A 136 -23.03 -9.05 3.28
C HIS A 136 -24.13 -8.72 2.25
N ARG A 137 -23.83 -7.99 1.16
CA ARG A 137 -24.84 -7.62 0.14
C ARG A 137 -25.50 -8.83 -0.53
N GLY A 138 -24.75 -9.87 -0.85
CA GLY A 138 -25.31 -11.09 -1.46
C GLY A 138 -26.35 -11.76 -0.54
N ALA A 139 -25.98 -12.02 0.72
CA ALA A 139 -26.88 -12.61 1.71
C ALA A 139 -28.10 -11.72 2.00
N TRP A 140 -27.91 -10.41 2.05
CA TRP A 140 -29.01 -9.47 2.27
C TRP A 140 -29.99 -9.45 1.09
N MET A 141 -29.51 -9.48 -0.16
CA MET A 141 -30.35 -9.54 -1.37
C MET A 141 -31.17 -10.83 -1.46
N VAL A 142 -30.62 -11.97 -1.06
CA VAL A 142 -31.37 -13.24 -0.99
C VAL A 142 -32.57 -13.14 -0.04
N LYS A 143 -32.39 -12.43 1.09
CA LYS A 143 -33.48 -12.17 2.05
C LYS A 143 -34.47 -11.09 1.58
N HIS A 144 -34.10 -10.27 0.60
CA HIS A 144 -34.91 -9.14 0.11
C HIS A 144 -35.09 -9.25 -1.42
N PRO A 145 -35.84 -10.26 -1.90
CA PRO A 145 -36.01 -10.50 -3.35
C PRO A 145 -36.75 -9.37 -4.09
N THR A 146 -37.44 -8.48 -3.36
CA THR A 146 -38.10 -7.29 -3.91
C THR A 146 -37.12 -6.15 -4.20
N TYR A 147 -35.87 -6.24 -3.74
CA TYR A 147 -34.87 -5.21 -3.97
C TYR A 147 -34.27 -5.31 -5.39
N PRO A 148 -34.14 -4.19 -6.13
CA PRO A 148 -33.63 -4.20 -7.49
C PRO A 148 -32.16 -4.64 -7.55
N THR A 149 -31.85 -5.53 -8.47
CA THR A 149 -30.46 -5.96 -8.74
C THR A 149 -29.64 -4.89 -9.47
N SER A 150 -30.32 -4.00 -10.20
CA SER A 150 -29.72 -2.89 -10.93
C SER A 150 -30.56 -1.63 -10.77
N ILE A 151 -29.90 -0.50 -10.48
CA ILE A 151 -30.54 0.81 -10.31
C ILE A 151 -30.04 1.73 -11.43
N VAL A 152 -30.97 2.29 -12.18
CA VAL A 152 -30.68 3.24 -13.26
C VAL A 152 -30.65 4.65 -12.68
N TYR A 153 -29.47 5.27 -12.71
CA TYR A 153 -29.25 6.64 -12.22
C TYR A 153 -29.47 7.68 -13.33
N THR A 154 -29.93 8.87 -12.95
CA THR A 154 -30.05 10.00 -13.88
C THR A 154 -28.67 10.44 -14.37
N LYS A 155 -28.54 10.69 -15.67
CA LYS A 155 -27.29 11.22 -16.22
C LYS A 155 -27.15 12.67 -15.78
N LYS A 156 -26.04 13.01 -15.10
CA LYS A 156 -25.69 14.40 -14.81
C LYS A 156 -25.67 15.19 -16.11
N ALA A 157 -26.56 16.17 -16.25
CA ALA A 157 -26.55 17.06 -17.39
C ALA A 157 -25.15 17.69 -17.47
N LYS A 158 -24.44 17.45 -18.57
CA LYS A 158 -23.15 18.10 -18.82
C LYS A 158 -23.44 19.58 -18.98
N THR A 159 -23.26 20.36 -17.92
CA THR A 159 -23.25 21.81 -18.01
C THR A 159 -22.15 22.15 -19.00
N SER A 160 -22.53 22.66 -20.18
CA SER A 160 -21.58 23.13 -21.18
C SER A 160 -20.66 24.12 -20.49
N GLN A 161 -19.42 23.73 -20.24
CA GLN A 161 -18.41 24.65 -19.73
C GLN A 161 -18.36 25.82 -20.70
N GLY A 162 -18.78 26.98 -20.23
CA GLY A 162 -18.76 28.21 -21.01
C GLY A 162 -17.35 28.39 -21.58
N ARG A 163 -17.29 28.50 -22.91
CA ARG A 163 -16.11 28.89 -23.66
C ARG A 163 -15.52 30.13 -22.99
N ARG A 164 -14.40 29.99 -22.27
CA ARG A 164 -13.67 31.13 -21.72
C ARG A 164 -13.27 31.99 -22.92
N VAL A 165 -13.88 33.16 -23.03
CA VAL A 165 -13.47 34.20 -23.96
C VAL A 165 -12.19 34.77 -23.38
N ASP A 166 -11.10 34.69 -24.13
CA ASP A 166 -9.81 35.31 -23.79
C ASP A 166 -9.99 36.84 -23.69
N GLY A 167 -10.22 37.31 -22.47
CA GLY A 167 -10.24 38.72 -22.12
C GLY A 167 -8.83 39.20 -21.81
N LEU A 168 -8.33 40.08 -22.67
CA LEU A 168 -7.14 40.92 -22.47
C LEU A 168 -7.00 41.39 -21.01
N VAL A 169 -5.90 40.99 -20.37
CA VAL A 169 -5.46 41.56 -19.09
C VAL A 169 -4.81 42.91 -19.38
N VAL A 170 -5.57 43.99 -19.17
CA VAL A 170 -5.04 45.35 -19.06
C VAL A 170 -4.57 45.56 -17.62
N LYS A 171 -3.28 45.85 -17.43
CA LYS A 171 -2.70 46.33 -16.17
C LYS A 171 -3.21 47.74 -15.86
N PRO A 172 -3.67 48.02 -14.62
CA PRO A 172 -3.45 49.30 -13.95
C PRO A 172 -2.33 49.08 -12.91
N GLY A 173 -1.29 49.91 -12.79
CA GLY A 173 -1.35 51.36 -12.66
C GLY A 173 -1.22 51.68 -11.17
N GLU A 174 0.01 51.95 -10.73
CA GLU A 174 0.41 52.36 -9.38
C GLU A 174 -0.46 53.50 -8.83
N SER A 175 -0.81 53.42 -7.54
CA SER A 175 -1.07 54.60 -6.72
C SER A 175 -0.67 54.31 -5.28
N GLN A 176 0.32 55.08 -4.82
CA GLN A 176 0.78 55.19 -3.45
C GLN A 176 -0.31 55.85 -2.58
N THR A 177 -0.46 55.42 -1.32
CA THR A 177 -0.70 56.28 -0.15
C THR A 177 -0.62 55.47 1.17
N PRO A 178 -0.33 56.13 2.32
CA PRO A 178 0.48 55.54 3.40
C PRO A 178 -0.30 55.12 4.66
N ALA A 179 0.34 54.20 5.39
CA ALA A 179 0.42 54.02 6.84
C ALA A 179 -0.83 54.24 7.72
N GLU A 180 -1.31 53.17 8.36
CA GLU A 180 -1.69 53.19 9.78
C GLU A 180 -1.24 51.89 10.49
N PRO A 181 -0.79 51.95 11.76
CA PRO A 181 -0.28 50.82 12.51
C PRO A 181 -1.40 50.08 13.25
N PHE A 182 -1.55 48.78 13.00
CA PHE A 182 -2.46 47.94 13.77
C PHE A 182 -1.81 47.55 15.11
N GLU A 183 -2.34 48.13 16.18
CA GLU A 183 -2.04 47.81 17.57
C GLU A 183 -2.43 46.37 17.92
N GLY A 184 -1.55 45.69 18.65
CA GLY A 184 -1.77 44.36 19.18
C GLY A 184 -2.81 44.36 20.30
N HIS A 185 -3.80 43.48 20.18
CA HIS A 185 -4.66 43.09 21.28
C HIS A 185 -4.30 41.70 21.77
N ILE A 186 -3.45 41.67 22.80
CA ILE A 186 -3.20 40.53 23.67
C ILE A 186 -4.41 40.40 24.60
N PHE A 187 -5.23 39.38 24.39
CA PHE A 187 -6.31 39.00 25.30
C PHE A 187 -5.72 38.36 26.56
N ASN A 188 -5.54 39.16 27.61
CA ASN A 188 -5.34 38.64 28.97
C ASN A 188 -6.70 38.34 29.61
N HIS A 189 -7.12 37.08 29.57
CA HIS A 189 -8.24 36.62 30.39
C HIS A 189 -7.77 36.45 31.85
N ARG A 190 -8.22 37.41 32.66
CA ARG A 190 -8.17 37.45 34.11
C ARG A 190 -9.05 36.32 34.66
N VAL A 191 -8.45 35.27 35.21
CA VAL A 191 -9.17 34.23 35.95
C VAL A 191 -9.34 34.73 37.39
N GLY A 192 -10.60 34.83 37.79
CA GLY A 192 -11.01 35.24 39.12
C GLY A 192 -10.65 34.20 40.17
N ASP A 193 -10.06 34.71 41.22
CA ASP A 193 -9.81 34.10 42.51
C ASP A 193 -11.16 33.81 43.19
N TYR A 194 -11.49 32.54 43.40
CA TYR A 194 -12.50 32.12 44.36
C TYR A 194 -11.95 30.93 45.16
N MET A 195 -11.57 31.25 46.39
CA MET A 195 -11.39 30.31 47.49
C MET A 195 -12.75 29.74 47.88
N LEU A 196 -12.93 28.43 47.75
CA LEU A 196 -13.93 27.69 48.52
C LEU A 196 -13.28 26.42 49.04
N ASP A 197 -13.10 26.42 50.36
CA ASP A 197 -12.76 25.27 51.20
C ASP A 197 -13.74 24.13 50.93
N SER A 198 -13.21 22.95 50.63
CA SER A 198 -13.90 21.68 50.83
C SER A 198 -12.84 20.60 51.00
N ASP A 199 -12.47 20.40 52.26
CA ASP A 199 -11.88 19.16 52.75
C ASP A 199 -12.84 18.02 52.42
N ASP A 200 -12.41 17.10 51.54
CA ASP A 200 -12.78 15.69 51.61
C ASP A 200 -11.74 14.90 50.80
N GLU A 201 -10.88 14.21 51.53
CA GLU A 201 -9.95 13.23 51.03
C GLU A 201 -10.71 12.04 50.43
N GLU A 202 -10.71 11.92 49.11
CA GLU A 202 -10.73 10.60 48.47
C GLU A 202 -9.67 10.51 47.37
N ASP A 203 -8.74 9.60 47.62
CA ASP A 203 -7.53 9.25 46.89
C ASP A 203 -7.84 8.67 45.49
N CYS A 204 -8.22 9.54 44.56
CA CYS A 204 -8.24 9.20 43.14
C CYS A 204 -6.87 9.53 42.54
N LYS A 205 -6.01 8.50 42.43
CA LYS A 205 -4.82 8.53 41.56
C LYS A 205 -5.21 9.11 40.20
N MET A 206 -4.87 10.39 39.98
CA MET A 206 -4.84 10.97 38.66
C MET A 206 -3.72 10.27 37.88
N ASN A 207 -4.07 9.16 37.23
CA ASN A 207 -3.38 8.79 36.02
C ASN A 207 -3.48 10.02 35.12
N VAL A 208 -2.37 10.72 34.95
CA VAL A 208 -2.22 11.79 33.97
C VAL A 208 -2.52 11.12 32.62
N GLY A 209 -3.78 11.17 32.22
CA GLY A 209 -4.23 10.70 30.93
C GLY A 209 -3.38 11.44 29.92
N GLY A 210 -2.55 10.70 29.20
CA GLY A 210 -1.69 11.26 28.17
C GLY A 210 -2.52 12.20 27.32
N TRP A 211 -2.04 13.44 27.14
CA TRP A 211 -2.74 14.45 26.38
C TRP A 211 -3.16 13.87 25.03
N VAL A 212 -4.46 13.67 24.82
CA VAL A 212 -5.02 13.26 23.53
C VAL A 212 -5.39 14.55 22.81
N PRO A 213 -4.71 14.89 21.69
CA PRO A 213 -5.05 16.08 20.93
C PRO A 213 -6.53 16.06 20.54
N PRO A 214 -7.22 17.22 20.56
CA PRO A 214 -8.63 17.32 20.14
C PRO A 214 -8.85 16.70 18.76
N ASP A 215 -10.03 16.11 18.52
CA ASP A 215 -10.35 15.41 17.26
C ASP A 215 -10.15 16.29 16.02
N ILE A 216 -10.27 17.61 16.15
CA ILE A 216 -9.96 18.57 15.09
C ILE A 216 -8.49 18.46 14.66
N VAL A 217 -7.55 18.34 15.61
CA VAL A 217 -6.13 18.17 15.33
C VAL A 217 -5.85 16.78 14.77
N ARG A 218 -6.46 15.72 15.33
CA ARG A 218 -6.25 14.34 14.82
C ARG A 218 -6.77 14.15 13.41
N ASN A 219 -7.95 14.70 13.10
CA ASN A 219 -8.54 14.65 11.77
C ASN A 219 -7.83 15.58 10.78
N GLN A 220 -7.37 16.76 11.24
CA GLN A 220 -6.55 17.64 10.40
C GLN A 220 -5.15 17.10 10.15
N VAL A 221 -4.55 16.29 11.03
CA VAL A 221 -3.24 15.67 10.77
C VAL A 221 -3.35 14.58 9.71
N ALA A 222 -4.45 13.82 9.67
CA ALA A 222 -4.73 12.87 8.58
C ALA A 222 -5.03 13.58 7.25
N ASP A 223 -5.72 14.73 7.31
CA ASP A 223 -5.99 15.58 6.14
C ASP A 223 -4.73 16.35 5.72
N LEU A 224 -3.86 16.72 6.66
CA LEU A 224 -2.55 17.33 6.38
C LEU A 224 -1.60 16.31 5.80
N SER A 225 -1.58 15.06 6.27
CA SER A 225 -0.77 14.01 5.63
C SER A 225 -1.28 13.73 4.23
N SER A 226 -2.60 13.65 4.02
CA SER A 226 -3.19 13.52 2.68
C SER A 226 -2.89 14.73 1.79
N TYR A 227 -2.94 15.95 2.34
CA TYR A 227 -2.64 17.18 1.62
C TYR A 227 -1.15 17.36 1.37
N LEU A 228 -0.28 16.93 2.29
CA LEU A 228 1.17 16.88 2.14
C LEU A 228 1.58 15.80 1.15
N ASP A 229 0.92 14.64 1.14
CA ASP A 229 1.10 13.58 0.14
C ASP A 229 0.57 14.02 -1.23
N GLN A 230 -0.49 14.84 -1.27
CA GLN A 230 -1.07 15.38 -2.50
C GLN A 230 -0.28 16.59 -3.03
N LEU A 231 0.30 17.41 -2.15
CA LEU A 231 1.27 18.46 -2.49
C LEU A 231 2.61 17.84 -2.88
N ARG A 232 3.07 16.80 -2.17
CA ARG A 232 4.20 15.97 -2.56
C ARG A 232 3.93 15.35 -3.93
N SER A 233 2.81 14.67 -4.15
CA SER A 233 2.47 14.10 -5.47
C SER A 233 2.35 15.17 -6.56
N ALA A 234 1.94 16.40 -6.23
CA ALA A 234 1.90 17.51 -7.18
C ALA A 234 3.28 18.17 -7.43
N GLN A 235 4.27 17.90 -6.58
CA GLN A 235 5.60 18.53 -6.60
C GLN A 235 6.74 17.51 -6.87
N ILE A 236 6.47 16.22 -6.70
CA ILE A 236 7.28 15.08 -7.09
C ILE A 236 6.96 14.84 -8.56
N GLY A 237 7.68 15.55 -9.42
CA GLY A 237 7.51 15.39 -10.85
C GLY A 237 7.71 13.95 -11.27
N ASN A 238 6.77 13.44 -12.06
CA ASN A 238 6.97 12.24 -12.87
C ASN A 238 8.32 12.34 -13.59
N PHE A 239 9.09 11.27 -13.52
CA PHE A 239 10.38 11.17 -14.18
C PHE A 239 10.24 10.32 -15.45
N VAL A 240 10.72 10.87 -16.56
CA VAL A 240 10.60 10.28 -17.89
C VAL A 240 11.90 9.59 -18.25
N ILE A 241 11.86 8.28 -18.43
CA ILE A 241 12.98 7.46 -18.86
C ILE A 241 12.79 7.16 -20.34
N GLU A 242 13.61 7.74 -21.20
CA GLU A 242 13.70 7.35 -22.60
C GLU A 242 14.66 6.17 -22.73
N VAL A 243 14.21 5.10 -23.40
CA VAL A 243 15.00 3.89 -23.59
C VAL A 243 15.47 3.84 -25.03
N PHE A 244 16.77 3.64 -25.20
CA PHE A 244 17.43 3.50 -26.51
C PHE A 244 18.14 2.14 -26.60
N ASP A 245 18.20 1.57 -27.80
CA ASP A 245 19.03 0.40 -28.06
C ASP A 245 20.51 0.77 -28.26
N ALA A 246 21.34 -0.23 -28.57
CA ALA A 246 22.76 -0.06 -28.85
C ALA A 246 23.04 0.76 -30.14
N GLN A 247 22.06 0.91 -31.03
CA GLN A 247 22.13 1.68 -32.26
C GLN A 247 21.58 3.11 -32.11
N ASN A 248 21.23 3.53 -30.89
CA ASN A 248 20.55 4.80 -30.58
C ASN A 248 19.15 4.94 -31.20
N VAL A 249 18.47 3.83 -31.49
CA VAL A 249 17.05 3.85 -31.87
C VAL A 249 16.21 3.88 -30.60
N SER A 250 15.23 4.78 -30.55
CA SER A 250 14.30 4.87 -29.42
C SER A 250 13.40 3.63 -29.38
N LEU A 251 13.49 2.88 -28.27
CA LEU A 251 12.66 1.72 -28.00
C LEU A 251 11.34 2.11 -27.30
N GLY A 252 11.31 3.27 -26.65
CA GLY A 252 10.11 3.82 -26.03
C GLY A 252 10.39 4.73 -24.84
N THR A 253 9.32 5.12 -24.17
CA THR A 253 9.36 6.02 -23.02
C THR A 253 8.60 5.41 -21.85
N ILE A 254 9.21 5.47 -20.67
CA ILE A 254 8.65 4.96 -19.42
C ILE A 254 8.52 6.14 -18.46
N VAL A 255 7.40 6.21 -17.75
CA VAL A 255 7.14 7.23 -16.74
C VAL A 255 7.16 6.55 -15.39
N ALA A 256 7.98 7.07 -14.48
CA ALA A 256 8.16 6.55 -13.13
C ALA A 256 8.04 7.69 -12.11
N ASP A 257 7.62 7.35 -10.90
CA ASP A 257 7.60 8.31 -9.80
C ASP A 257 9.04 8.56 -9.35
N ARG A 258 9.43 9.83 -9.17
CA ARG A 258 10.81 10.19 -8.80
C ARG A 258 11.26 9.53 -7.48
N GLU A 259 10.32 9.39 -6.54
CA GLU A 259 10.58 8.73 -5.24
C GLU A 259 10.91 7.25 -5.39
N ASP A 260 10.29 6.58 -6.37
CA ASP A 260 10.53 5.17 -6.65
C ASP A 260 11.91 4.96 -7.31
N LEU A 261 12.60 6.01 -7.79
CA LEU A 261 13.93 5.89 -8.41
C LEU A 261 15.07 6.26 -7.46
N VAL A 262 14.78 6.53 -6.19
CA VAL A 262 15.78 6.95 -5.20
C VAL A 262 16.71 5.81 -4.79
N SER A 263 16.32 4.54 -5.03
CA SER A 263 17.14 3.37 -4.73
C SER A 263 18.45 3.32 -5.54
N SER A 264 18.46 3.84 -6.77
CA SER A 264 19.67 3.91 -7.58
C SER A 264 20.45 5.20 -7.32
N PRO A 265 21.69 5.12 -6.79
CA PRO A 265 22.58 6.26 -6.64
C PRO A 265 22.89 6.94 -7.98
N LEU A 266 23.01 6.15 -9.05
CA LEU A 266 23.28 6.66 -10.40
C LEU A 266 22.10 7.48 -10.93
N LEU A 267 20.87 6.95 -10.85
CA LEU A 267 19.68 7.70 -11.26
C LEU A 267 19.51 8.95 -10.38
N GLN A 268 19.77 8.84 -9.07
CA GLN A 268 19.71 9.99 -8.16
C GLN A 268 20.69 11.10 -8.56
N ARG A 269 21.93 10.75 -8.94
CA ARG A 269 22.92 11.70 -9.47
C ARG A 269 22.43 12.36 -10.77
N LEU A 270 21.87 11.59 -11.70
CA LEU A 270 21.36 12.09 -12.98
C LEU A 270 20.15 13.03 -12.79
N MET A 271 19.25 12.69 -11.86
CA MET A 271 18.09 13.50 -11.51
C MET A 271 18.49 14.83 -10.86
N ASN A 272 19.46 14.80 -9.94
CA ASN A 272 19.87 15.97 -9.18
C ASN A 272 20.80 16.91 -9.97
N GLY A 273 21.63 16.37 -10.86
CA GLY A 273 22.61 17.15 -11.63
C GLY A 273 22.01 18.02 -12.72
N ASN A 274 20.86 17.64 -13.30
CA ASN A 274 20.38 18.24 -14.55
C ASN A 274 19.12 19.11 -14.41
N GLY A 275 18.39 19.05 -13.29
CA GLY A 275 17.07 19.70 -13.16
C GLY A 275 16.05 19.22 -14.20
N ARG A 276 16.40 18.21 -15.00
CA ARG A 276 15.58 17.61 -16.04
C ARG A 276 14.73 16.53 -15.41
N THR A 277 13.47 16.48 -15.78
CA THR A 277 12.54 15.39 -15.44
C THR A 277 12.72 14.20 -16.39
N GLN A 278 13.89 14.07 -17.02
CA GLN A 278 14.13 13.12 -18.09
C GLN A 278 15.56 12.58 -18.11
N VAL A 279 15.70 11.28 -18.32
CA VAL A 279 16.98 10.58 -18.54
C VAL A 279 16.89 9.70 -19.79
N GLN A 280 18.04 9.44 -20.40
CA GLN A 280 18.18 8.48 -21.48
C GLN A 280 18.98 7.30 -20.96
N LEU A 281 18.42 6.10 -21.09
CA LEU A 281 19.07 4.84 -20.71
C LEU A 281 19.24 3.98 -21.95
N HIS A 282 20.42 3.37 -22.08
CA HIS A 282 20.71 2.40 -23.12
C HIS A 282 20.45 1.00 -22.56
N CYS A 283 19.47 0.29 -23.11
CA CYS A 283 19.07 -1.04 -22.63
C CYS A 283 18.61 -1.91 -23.80
N CYS A 284 18.66 -3.23 -23.62
CA CYS A 284 18.22 -4.21 -24.61
C CYS A 284 16.70 -4.20 -24.83
N ALA A 285 15.89 -3.89 -23.81
CA ALA A 285 14.43 -3.88 -23.91
C ALA A 285 13.75 -2.94 -22.91
N THR A 286 12.61 -2.36 -23.32
CA THR A 286 11.77 -1.53 -22.44
C THR A 286 11.15 -2.34 -21.28
N THR A 287 10.95 -3.64 -21.47
CA THR A 287 10.40 -4.55 -20.45
C THR A 287 11.31 -4.68 -19.23
N VAL A 288 12.63 -4.62 -19.41
CA VAL A 288 13.62 -4.64 -18.33
C VAL A 288 13.48 -3.38 -17.48
N VAL A 289 13.43 -2.21 -18.11
CA VAL A 289 13.28 -0.93 -17.42
C VAL A 289 11.91 -0.83 -16.72
N GLN A 290 10.83 -1.32 -17.34
CA GLN A 290 9.51 -1.37 -16.69
C GLN A 290 9.53 -2.27 -15.46
N SER A 291 10.20 -3.42 -15.54
CA SER A 291 10.34 -4.36 -14.42
C SER A 291 11.16 -3.75 -13.29
N TYR A 292 12.26 -3.06 -13.63
CA TYR A 292 13.09 -2.32 -12.67
C TYR A 292 12.28 -1.27 -11.91
N VAL A 293 11.56 -0.39 -12.62
CA VAL A 293 10.70 0.64 -11.98
C VAL A 293 9.65 0.00 -11.06
N ARG A 294 9.13 -1.17 -11.40
CA ARG A 294 8.21 -1.90 -10.53
C ARG A 294 8.91 -2.42 -9.27
N CYS A 295 10.11 -2.97 -9.38
CA CYS A 295 10.88 -3.46 -8.24
C CYS A 295 11.26 -2.35 -7.26
N THR A 296 11.53 -1.15 -7.76
CA THR A 296 11.89 0.00 -6.92
C THR A 296 10.67 0.74 -6.37
N SER A 297 9.48 0.51 -6.95
CA SER A 297 8.25 1.11 -6.47
C SER A 297 7.85 0.57 -5.10
N SER A 298 7.52 1.47 -4.19
CA SER A 298 6.96 1.15 -2.86
C SER A 298 5.74 0.21 -2.93
N LYS A 299 5.01 0.22 -4.05
CA LYS A 299 3.86 -0.65 -4.31
C LYS A 299 4.26 -2.03 -4.84
N GLY A 300 5.41 -2.14 -5.52
CA GLY A 300 5.86 -3.37 -6.17
C GLY A 300 6.67 -4.30 -5.26
N LEU A 301 7.24 -3.80 -4.16
CA LEU A 301 7.91 -4.64 -3.16
C LEU A 301 6.96 -5.61 -2.43
N VAL A 302 5.66 -5.34 -2.42
CA VAL A 302 4.65 -6.20 -1.78
C VAL A 302 4.29 -7.41 -2.65
N GLU A 303 4.39 -7.29 -3.98
CA GLU A 303 4.07 -8.35 -4.93
C GLU A 303 5.03 -8.29 -6.11
N LEU A 304 6.09 -9.10 -6.05
CA LEU A 304 7.00 -9.28 -7.17
C LEU A 304 6.18 -9.85 -8.35
N PRO A 305 6.17 -9.20 -9.53
CA PRO A 305 5.28 -9.59 -10.59
C PRO A 305 5.46 -11.07 -10.99
N ALA A 306 4.39 -11.86 -10.98
CA ALA A 306 4.44 -13.30 -11.27
C ALA A 306 5.04 -13.66 -12.64
N HIS A 307 5.09 -12.71 -13.58
CA HIS A 307 5.76 -12.90 -14.88
C HIS A 307 7.30 -12.86 -14.77
N LEU A 308 7.86 -12.10 -13.83
CA LEU A 308 9.31 -12.10 -13.56
C LEU A 308 9.79 -13.46 -13.06
N LEU A 309 8.93 -14.17 -12.32
CA LEU A 309 9.24 -15.51 -11.82
C LEU A 309 9.21 -16.59 -12.92
N ARG A 310 8.63 -16.29 -14.09
CA ARG A 310 8.51 -17.23 -15.21
C ARG A 310 9.57 -17.04 -16.29
N ASP A 311 10.20 -15.87 -16.32
CA ASP A 311 11.12 -15.46 -17.37
C ASP A 311 12.52 -15.26 -16.78
N SER A 312 13.31 -16.33 -16.87
CA SER A 312 14.69 -16.38 -16.38
C SER A 312 15.61 -15.39 -17.08
N SER A 313 15.44 -15.23 -18.40
CA SER A 313 16.17 -14.25 -19.21
C SER A 313 15.85 -12.83 -18.75
N LEU A 314 14.58 -12.50 -18.51
CA LEU A 314 14.20 -11.18 -18.00
C LEU A 314 14.80 -10.92 -16.61
N LEU A 315 14.80 -11.91 -15.73
CA LEU A 315 15.36 -11.79 -14.38
C LEU A 315 16.88 -11.57 -14.41
N MET A 316 17.58 -12.24 -15.33
CA MET A 316 19.01 -12.04 -15.56
C MET A 316 19.30 -10.64 -16.12
N ASN A 317 18.57 -10.23 -17.16
CA ASN A 317 18.69 -8.89 -17.72
C ASN A 317 18.40 -7.80 -16.68
N LEU A 318 17.43 -8.03 -15.79
CA LEU A 318 17.10 -7.13 -14.70
C LEU A 318 18.23 -7.01 -13.67
N TYR A 319 18.89 -8.13 -13.33
CA TYR A 319 20.06 -8.13 -12.44
C TYR A 319 21.20 -7.31 -13.05
N CYS A 320 21.57 -7.60 -14.29
CA CYS A 320 22.61 -6.86 -15.01
C CYS A 320 22.29 -5.36 -15.10
N PHE A 321 21.03 -5.02 -15.37
CA PHE A 321 20.58 -3.64 -15.43
C PHE A 321 20.68 -2.93 -14.06
N ALA A 322 20.28 -3.60 -12.98
CA ALA A 322 20.44 -3.07 -11.62
C ALA A 322 21.92 -2.87 -11.26
N THR A 323 22.80 -3.77 -11.66
CA THR A 323 24.27 -3.62 -11.51
C THR A 323 24.80 -2.39 -12.23
N GLN A 324 24.37 -2.15 -13.48
CA GLN A 324 24.78 -0.95 -14.22
C GLN A 324 24.26 0.35 -13.59
N LEU A 325 23.10 0.29 -12.93
CA LEU A 325 22.52 1.42 -12.20
C LEU A 325 23.03 1.58 -10.77
N GLU A 326 23.99 0.75 -10.34
CA GLU A 326 24.51 0.72 -8.97
C GLU A 326 23.39 0.52 -7.92
N ASP A 327 22.32 -0.20 -8.26
CA ASP A 327 21.16 -0.41 -7.39
C ASP A 327 21.25 -1.74 -6.65
N ASP A 328 21.88 -1.72 -5.47
CA ASP A 328 22.05 -2.90 -4.63
C ASP A 328 20.72 -3.46 -4.10
N SER A 329 19.70 -2.61 -3.91
CA SER A 329 18.40 -3.06 -3.38
C SER A 329 17.70 -4.00 -4.35
N VAL A 330 17.73 -3.67 -5.65
CA VAL A 330 17.16 -4.54 -6.68
C VAL A 330 18.03 -5.77 -6.93
N ARG A 331 19.36 -5.64 -6.84
CA ARG A 331 20.28 -6.80 -6.94
C ARG A 331 20.02 -7.82 -5.84
N GLU A 332 19.94 -7.38 -4.58
CA GLU A 332 19.65 -8.24 -3.44
C GLU A 332 18.28 -8.92 -3.55
N LEU A 333 17.27 -8.18 -4.03
CA LEU A 333 15.93 -8.71 -4.28
C LEU A 333 15.97 -9.88 -5.28
N ILE A 334 16.72 -9.74 -6.36
CA ILE A 334 16.85 -10.78 -7.39
C ILE A 334 17.67 -11.96 -6.90
N LEU A 335 18.75 -11.72 -6.16
CA LEU A 335 19.53 -12.79 -5.53
C LEU A 335 18.69 -13.60 -4.55
N ALA A 336 17.84 -12.96 -3.76
CA ALA A 336 16.92 -13.65 -2.86
C ALA A 336 15.94 -14.56 -3.63
N LEU A 337 15.49 -14.15 -4.83
CA LEU A 337 14.66 -15.00 -5.69
C LEU A 337 15.44 -16.19 -6.24
N TRP A 338 16.67 -15.98 -6.70
CA TRP A 338 17.54 -17.05 -7.18
C TRP A 338 17.86 -18.06 -6.09
N HIS A 339 18.18 -17.61 -4.88
CA HIS A 339 18.33 -18.48 -3.72
C HIS A 339 17.06 -19.30 -3.46
N ARG A 340 15.88 -18.69 -3.56
CA ARG A 340 14.61 -19.43 -3.45
C ARG A 340 14.42 -20.47 -4.55
N PHE A 341 14.89 -20.19 -5.78
CA PHE A 341 14.88 -21.18 -6.86
C PHE A 341 15.85 -22.33 -6.59
N ALA A 342 17.05 -22.05 -6.08
CA ALA A 342 17.99 -23.08 -5.66
C ALA A 342 17.44 -23.94 -4.51
N GLU A 343 16.84 -23.33 -3.48
CA GLU A 343 16.22 -24.04 -2.35
C GLU A 343 15.05 -24.93 -2.78
N SER A 344 14.30 -24.50 -3.80
CA SER A 344 13.18 -25.28 -4.36
C SER A 344 13.62 -26.26 -5.46
N ASN A 345 14.93 -26.40 -5.73
CA ASN A 345 15.46 -27.23 -6.81
C ASN A 345 14.84 -26.92 -8.18
N THR A 346 14.46 -25.66 -8.40
CA THR A 346 13.90 -25.22 -9.68
C THR A 346 15.03 -25.05 -10.68
N GLU A 347 15.05 -25.86 -11.74
CA GLU A 347 16.00 -25.68 -12.84
C GLU A 347 15.66 -24.43 -13.66
N VAL A 348 16.62 -23.50 -13.74
CA VAL A 348 16.48 -22.26 -14.50
C VAL A 348 17.23 -22.42 -15.82
N SER A 349 16.51 -22.47 -16.94
CA SER A 349 17.13 -22.49 -18.26
C SER A 349 17.53 -21.07 -18.67
N LEU A 350 18.82 -20.87 -18.98
CA LEU A 350 19.36 -19.59 -19.46
C LEU A 350 19.99 -19.77 -20.84
N GLY A 351 19.81 -18.77 -21.71
CA GLY A 351 20.54 -18.70 -22.97
C GLY A 351 22.02 -18.43 -22.74
N LEU A 352 22.86 -18.84 -23.69
CA LEU A 352 24.30 -18.56 -23.63
C LEU A 352 24.56 -17.05 -23.66
N GLU A 353 23.73 -16.30 -24.38
CA GLU A 353 23.78 -14.85 -24.50
C GLU A 353 23.47 -14.16 -23.16
N ASP A 354 22.47 -14.64 -22.42
CA ASP A 354 22.12 -14.11 -21.10
C ASP A 354 23.25 -14.38 -20.08
N LEU A 355 23.87 -15.57 -20.18
CA LEU A 355 25.02 -15.92 -19.34
C LEU A 355 26.22 -15.02 -19.65
N ASN A 356 26.54 -14.82 -20.94
CA ASN A 356 27.62 -13.91 -21.34
C ASN A 356 27.36 -12.49 -20.84
N LEU A 357 26.12 -12.00 -20.96
CA LEU A 357 25.74 -10.69 -20.44
C LEU A 357 25.97 -10.56 -18.93
N LEU A 358 25.66 -11.60 -18.15
CA LEU A 358 25.95 -11.63 -16.72
C LEU A 358 27.45 -11.47 -16.45
N PHE A 359 28.30 -12.24 -17.14
CA PHE A 359 29.75 -12.16 -16.99
C PHE A 359 30.35 -10.85 -17.52
N GLU A 360 29.69 -10.18 -18.47
CA GLU A 360 30.11 -8.86 -18.96
C GLU A 360 29.73 -7.73 -17.99
N CYS A 361 28.58 -7.84 -17.33
CA CYS A 361 28.04 -6.77 -16.48
C CYS A 361 28.49 -6.84 -15.00
N THR A 362 29.03 -7.96 -14.55
CA THR A 362 29.39 -8.18 -13.13
C THR A 362 30.89 -8.30 -12.93
N CYS A 363 31.38 -8.24 -11.69
CA CYS A 363 32.80 -8.47 -11.35
C CYS A 363 33.05 -9.93 -10.93
N SER A 364 34.30 -10.38 -10.88
CA SER A 364 34.66 -11.78 -10.56
C SER A 364 34.24 -12.27 -9.17
N GLY A 365 33.93 -11.37 -8.23
CA GLY A 365 33.40 -11.69 -6.90
C GLY A 365 31.93 -11.34 -6.72
N ASP A 366 31.20 -11.14 -7.82
CA ASP A 366 29.78 -10.85 -7.76
C ASP A 366 28.99 -12.14 -7.42
N PRO A 367 28.11 -12.12 -6.41
CA PRO A 367 27.35 -13.30 -5.97
C PRO A 367 26.50 -13.91 -7.09
N ALA A 368 26.11 -13.13 -8.09
CA ALA A 368 25.38 -13.65 -9.25
C ALA A 368 26.16 -14.67 -10.06
N ARG A 369 27.49 -14.63 -10.04
CA ARG A 369 28.34 -15.58 -10.75
C ARG A 369 28.52 -16.91 -10.02
N GLU A 370 28.19 -16.95 -8.73
CA GLU A 370 28.24 -18.17 -7.90
C GLU A 370 26.95 -18.98 -8.00
N PHE A 371 25.84 -18.32 -8.33
CA PHE A 371 24.56 -18.93 -8.69
C PHE A 371 24.63 -19.52 -10.10
#